data_AF-A0A5B9QPJ5-F1
#
_entry.id   AF-A0A5B9QPJ5-F1
#
_cell.length_a   1.000
_cell.length_b   1.000
_cell.length_c   1.000
_cell.angle_alpha   90.00
_cell.angle_beta   90.00
_cell.angle_gamma   90.00
#
_symmetry.space_group_name_H-M   'P 1'
#
loop_
_entity.id
_entity.type
_entity.pdbx_description
1 polymer ?
#
loop_
_entity_poly.entity_id
_entity_poly.type
_entity_poly.pdbx_seq_one_letter_code
_entity_poly.pdbx_strand_id
1 'polypeptide(L)'
;MPDDMLLSQAGPDQQSAAMWILSSLGWIYLILLPLAALAAFLLSLLIVIRGRGPLAAAALLLVVLAPMLIGLFAGIQGIVNVYRVIAVAGGQPLRFSLASGVSTALVAPLVAMLLSVPAYATAALGALVRCLKAPAE
;
A
#
# COMPACT_ATOMS: atom_id res chain seq x y z
N MET A 1 1.07 -46.19 8.14
CA MET A 1 1.67 -44.84 8.17
C MET A 1 0.58 -43.94 8.74
N PRO A 2 0.74 -43.35 9.94
CA PRO A 2 -0.40 -42.74 10.64
C PRO A 2 -0.69 -41.35 10.07
N ASP A 3 -1.89 -41.15 9.56
CA ASP A 3 -2.41 -39.90 8.96
C ASP A 3 -2.59 -38.76 10.00
N ASP A 4 -2.41 -39.09 11.27
CA ASP A 4 -2.48 -38.27 12.48
C ASP A 4 -1.25 -37.35 12.67
N MET A 5 -0.11 -37.62 12.02
CA MET A 5 1.04 -36.70 12.03
C MET A 5 0.90 -35.50 11.08
N LEU A 6 -0.08 -35.51 10.15
CA LEU A 6 -0.33 -34.37 9.26
C LEU A 6 -1.16 -33.25 9.90
N LEU A 7 -1.75 -33.49 11.07
CA LEU A 7 -2.62 -32.53 11.76
C LEU A 7 -1.96 -31.80 12.95
N SER A 8 -0.68 -32.08 13.24
CA SER A 8 0.01 -31.55 14.44
C SER A 8 0.97 -30.38 14.18
N GLN A 9 0.78 -29.60 13.12
CA GLN A 9 1.58 -28.38 12.85
C GLN A 9 0.70 -27.12 12.69
N ALA A 10 -0.42 -27.06 13.40
CA ALA A 10 -1.25 -25.86 13.50
C ALA A 10 -1.41 -25.46 14.96
N GLY A 11 -0.30 -25.08 15.61
CA GLY A 11 -0.38 -24.21 16.77
C GLY A 11 -0.77 -22.81 16.27
N PRO A 12 -1.89 -22.22 16.71
CA PRO A 12 -2.27 -20.89 16.28
C PRO A 12 -1.32 -19.92 16.97
N ASP A 13 -0.28 -19.49 16.25
CA ASP A 13 0.33 -18.21 16.55
C ASP A 13 -0.81 -17.19 16.50
N GLN A 14 -1.35 -16.81 17.66
CA GLN A 14 -2.30 -15.71 17.82
C GLN A 14 -1.58 -14.39 17.53
N GLN A 15 -1.00 -14.26 16.34
CA GLN A 15 -0.51 -12.99 15.86
C GLN A 15 -1.72 -12.11 15.62
N SER A 16 -1.82 -11.03 16.39
CA SER A 16 -2.83 -10.00 16.17
C SER A 16 -2.80 -9.57 14.70
N ALA A 17 -3.98 -9.38 14.09
CA ALA A 17 -4.09 -9.01 12.68
C ALA A 17 -3.26 -7.75 12.35
N ALA A 18 -3.16 -6.81 13.30
CA ALA A 18 -2.30 -5.64 13.17
C ALA A 18 -0.81 -6.01 13.12
N MET A 19 -0.38 -6.95 13.97
CA MET A 19 0.99 -7.45 14.00
C MET A 19 1.33 -8.20 12.71
N TRP A 20 0.40 -8.98 12.17
CA TRP A 20 0.56 -9.66 10.89
C TRP A 20 0.68 -8.69 9.70
N ILE A 21 -0.10 -7.60 9.70
CA ILE A 21 0.02 -6.53 8.68
C ILE A 21 1.41 -5.88 8.75
N LEU A 22 1.87 -5.55 9.96
CA LEU A 22 3.16 -4.90 10.19
C LEU A 22 4.32 -5.82 9.79
N SER A 23 4.25 -7.11 10.11
CA SER A 23 5.27 -8.09 9.72
C SER A 23 5.28 -8.34 8.21
N SER A 24 4.11 -8.32 7.57
CA SER A 24 3.97 -8.52 6.11
C SER A 24 4.47 -7.35 5.28
N LEU A 25 4.37 -6.10 5.76
CA LEU A 25 4.84 -4.93 5.03
C LEU A 25 6.37 -4.88 4.93
N GLY A 26 7.08 -5.41 5.93
CA GLY A 26 8.51 -5.22 6.08
C GLY A 26 8.88 -3.80 6.53
N TRP A 27 10.07 -3.67 7.12
CA TRP A 27 10.48 -2.43 7.79
C TRP A 27 10.52 -1.20 6.88
N ILE A 28 10.91 -1.39 5.62
CA ILE A 28 11.03 -0.30 4.63
C ILE A 28 9.66 0.31 4.33
N TYR A 29 8.66 -0.51 3.99
CA TYR A 29 7.34 -0.02 3.63
C TYR A 29 6.52 0.46 4.82
N LEU A 30 6.82 -0.05 6.01
CA LEU A 30 6.24 0.42 7.27
C LEU A 30 6.53 1.90 7.50
N ILE A 31 7.71 2.39 7.12
CA ILE A 31 8.06 3.82 7.23
C ILE A 31 7.68 4.58 5.96
N LEU A 32 7.90 3.99 4.79
CA LEU A 32 7.72 4.65 3.51
C LEU A 32 6.25 4.96 3.20
N LEU A 33 5.33 4.04 3.48
CA LEU A 33 3.90 4.22 3.17
C LEU A 33 3.24 5.33 3.99
N PRO A 34 3.39 5.38 5.34
CA PRO A 34 2.88 6.50 6.13
C PRO A 34 3.51 7.83 5.75
N LEU A 35 4.82 7.85 5.47
CA LEU A 35 5.52 9.06 5.05
C LEU A 35 4.98 9.58 3.71
N ALA A 36 4.78 8.68 2.74
CA ALA A 36 4.21 9.03 1.44
C ALA A 36 2.76 9.48 1.55
N ALA A 37 1.95 8.81 2.38
CA ALA A 37 0.57 9.19 2.63
C ALA A 37 0.45 10.56 3.30
N LEU A 38 1.30 10.83 4.30
CA LEU A 38 1.40 12.13 4.95
C LEU A 38 1.82 13.21 3.96
N ALA A 39 2.86 12.95 3.16
CA ALA A 39 3.33 13.87 2.14
C ALA A 39 2.22 14.16 1.11
N ALA A 40 1.54 13.13 0.62
CA ALA A 40 0.42 13.27 -0.32
C ALA A 40 -0.73 14.08 0.29
N PHE A 41 -1.08 13.83 1.55
CA PHE A 41 -2.10 14.59 2.25
C PHE A 41 -1.71 16.07 2.41
N LEU A 42 -0.49 16.36 2.86
CA LEU A 42 0.00 17.73 3.04
C LEU A 42 0.12 18.48 1.71
N LEU A 43 0.61 17.82 0.65
CA LEU A 43 0.68 18.38 -0.69
C LEU A 43 -0.72 18.65 -1.25
N SER A 44 -1.65 17.71 -1.11
CA SER A 44 -3.04 17.91 -1.50
C SER A 44 -3.65 19.09 -0.76
N LEU A 45 -3.48 19.17 0.56
CA LEU A 45 -3.97 20.29 1.37
C LEU A 45 -3.34 21.64 0.94
N LEU A 46 -2.02 21.67 0.73
CA LEU A 46 -1.32 22.87 0.27
C LEU A 46 -1.78 23.30 -1.12
N ILE A 47 -1.98 22.36 -2.04
CA ILE A 47 -2.51 22.63 -3.37
C ILE A 47 -3.93 23.17 -3.24
N VAL A 48 -4.78 22.62 -2.39
CA VAL A 48 -6.15 23.12 -2.19
C VAL A 48 -6.15 24.55 -1.65
N ILE A 49 -5.26 24.88 -0.70
CA ILE A 49 -5.20 26.21 -0.08
C ILE A 49 -4.54 27.25 -1.00
N ARG A 50 -3.43 26.91 -1.67
CA ARG A 50 -2.60 27.86 -2.43
C ARG A 50 -2.68 27.73 -3.94
N GLY A 51 -3.10 26.58 -4.45
CA GLY A 51 -3.12 26.31 -5.89
C GLY A 51 -4.19 27.13 -6.60
N ARG A 52 -3.76 28.01 -7.50
CA ARG A 52 -4.63 28.75 -8.42
C ARG A 52 -4.46 28.21 -9.84
N GLY A 53 -5.58 28.04 -10.53
CA GLY A 53 -5.63 27.67 -11.94
C GLY A 53 -5.78 26.16 -12.23
N PRO A 54 -5.95 25.80 -13.51
CA PRO A 54 -6.26 24.44 -13.97
C PRO A 54 -5.12 23.44 -13.69
N LEU A 55 -3.86 23.90 -13.64
CA LEU A 55 -2.70 23.06 -13.32
C LEU A 55 -2.75 22.51 -11.89
N ALA A 56 -3.43 23.19 -10.96
CA ALA A 56 -3.59 22.71 -9.60
C ALA A 56 -4.46 21.44 -9.54
N ALA A 57 -5.43 21.29 -10.45
CA ALA A 57 -6.26 20.08 -10.53
C ALA A 57 -5.45 18.89 -11.06
N ALA A 58 -4.63 19.09 -12.09
CA ALA A 58 -3.74 18.05 -12.62
C ALA A 58 -2.71 17.58 -11.59
N ALA A 59 -2.16 18.49 -10.79
CA ALA A 59 -1.21 18.16 -9.72
C ALA A 59 -1.85 17.29 -8.62
N LEU A 60 -3.13 17.51 -8.28
CA LEU A 60 -3.83 16.69 -7.29
C LEU A 60 -3.93 15.22 -7.72
N LEU A 61 -4.15 14.95 -9.00
CA LEU A 61 -4.20 13.57 -9.49
C LEU A 61 -2.88 12.83 -9.26
N LEU A 62 -1.73 13.48 -9.53
CA LEU A 62 -0.43 12.86 -9.34
C LEU A 62 -0.08 12.69 -7.86
N VAL A 63 -0.32 13.71 -7.04
CA VAL A 63 -0.01 13.69 -5.62
C VAL A 63 -0.79 12.60 -4.90
N VAL A 64 -2.07 12.45 -5.21
CA VAL A 64 -2.94 11.48 -4.57
C VAL A 64 -2.61 10.04 -4.98
N LEU A 65 -2.11 9.84 -6.20
CA LEU A 65 -1.74 8.51 -6.71
C LEU A 65 -0.40 8.01 -6.16
N ALA A 66 0.45 8.89 -5.65
CA ALA A 66 1.80 8.56 -5.16
C ALA A 66 1.85 7.39 -4.13
N PRO A 67 1.09 7.40 -3.02
CA PRO A 67 1.08 6.28 -2.09
C PRO A 67 0.62 4.97 -2.74
N MET A 68 -0.32 5.03 -3.68
CA MET A 68 -0.81 3.85 -4.41
C MET A 68 0.29 3.25 -5.30
N LEU A 69 1.04 4.08 -6.03
CA LEU A 69 2.18 3.64 -6.84
C LEU A 69 3.27 2.96 -5.99
N ILE A 70 3.53 3.48 -4.79
CA ILE A 70 4.47 2.87 -3.84
C ILE A 70 3.94 1.52 -3.34
N GLY A 71 2.65 1.42 -3.01
CA GLY A 71 2.01 0.16 -2.63
C GLY A 71 2.03 -0.90 -3.73
N LEU A 72 1.80 -0.49 -4.98
CA LEU A 72 1.89 -1.38 -6.14
C LEU A 72 3.33 -1.87 -6.35
N PHE A 73 4.33 -0.99 -6.22
CA PHE A 73 5.73 -1.36 -6.30
C PHE A 73 6.13 -2.36 -5.21
N ALA A 74 5.68 -2.14 -3.97
CA ALA A 74 5.86 -3.08 -2.87
C ALA A 74 5.22 -4.45 -3.18
N GLY A 75 4.03 -4.43 -3.80
CA GLY A 75 3.32 -5.61 -4.26
C GLY A 75 4.15 -6.45 -5.23
N ILE A 76 4.67 -5.78 -6.27
CA ILE A 76 5.55 -6.38 -7.29
C ILE A 76 6.82 -6.92 -6.65
N GLN A 77 7.44 -6.17 -5.71
CA GLN A 77 8.65 -6.64 -5.03
C GLN A 77 8.39 -7.91 -4.22
N GLY A 78 7.23 -8.03 -3.56
CA GLY A 78 6.84 -9.25 -2.84
C GLY A 78 6.82 -10.47 -3.76
N ILE A 79 6.18 -10.35 -4.92
CA ILE A 79 6.11 -11.42 -5.94
C ILE A 79 7.49 -11.74 -6.51
N VAL A 80 8.31 -10.73 -6.82
CA VAL A 80 9.69 -10.94 -7.29
C VAL A 80 10.51 -11.72 -6.26
N ASN A 81 10.32 -11.45 -4.97
CA ASN A 81 11.00 -12.17 -3.90
C ASN A 81 10.60 -13.64 -3.87
N VAL A 82 9.30 -13.95 -4.04
CA VAL A 82 8.80 -15.32 -4.16
C VAL A 82 9.48 -16.06 -5.31
N TYR A 83 9.50 -15.47 -6.51
CA TYR A 83 10.14 -16.11 -7.66
C TYR A 83 11.65 -16.29 -7.48
N ARG A 84 12.34 -15.36 -6.81
CA ARG A 84 13.76 -15.52 -6.46
C ARG A 84 14.00 -16.72 -5.56
N VAL A 85 13.16 -16.93 -4.54
CA VAL A 85 13.28 -18.11 -3.66
C VAL A 85 13.08 -19.40 -4.45
N ILE A 86 12.07 -19.44 -5.33
CA ILE A 86 11.79 -20.62 -6.17
C ILE A 86 12.96 -20.91 -7.12
N ALA A 87 13.50 -19.89 -7.78
CA ALA A 87 14.56 -20.04 -8.76
C ALA A 87 15.91 -20.48 -8.15
N VAL A 88 16.23 -20.01 -6.93
CA VAL A 88 17.51 -20.30 -6.26
C VAL A 88 17.47 -21.63 -5.47
N ALA A 89 16.30 -22.03 -4.96
CA ALA A 89 16.20 -23.17 -4.04
C ALA A 89 16.48 -24.54 -4.70
N GLY A 90 16.41 -24.66 -6.03
CA GLY A 90 16.68 -25.92 -6.74
C GLY A 90 15.80 -27.12 -6.33
N GLY A 91 14.72 -26.88 -5.57
CA GLY A 91 13.89 -27.89 -4.91
C GLY A 91 12.65 -27.28 -4.24
N GLN A 92 12.00 -27.99 -3.31
CA GLN A 92 10.82 -27.47 -2.60
C GLN A 92 11.19 -26.27 -1.72
N PRO A 93 10.65 -25.08 -1.97
CA PRO A 93 10.99 -23.89 -1.19
C PRO A 93 10.34 -23.93 0.20
N LEU A 94 10.96 -23.25 1.18
CA LEU A 94 10.35 -23.10 2.49
C LEU A 94 8.99 -22.39 2.37
N ARG A 95 7.92 -23.06 2.85
CA ARG A 95 6.54 -22.54 2.83
C ARG A 95 6.42 -21.15 3.47
N PHE A 96 7.23 -20.90 4.50
CA PHE A 96 7.29 -19.62 5.19
C PHE A 96 7.73 -18.47 4.27
N SER A 97 8.76 -18.66 3.44
CA SER A 97 9.26 -17.63 2.53
C SER A 97 8.30 -17.32 1.39
N LEU A 98 7.49 -18.30 0.97
CA LEU A 98 6.42 -18.08 0.00
C LEU A 98 5.27 -17.31 0.64
N ALA A 99 4.82 -17.74 1.82
CA ALA A 99 3.73 -17.10 2.54
C ALA A 99 4.04 -15.63 2.86
N SER A 100 5.27 -15.31 3.27
CA SER A 100 5.66 -13.92 3.55
C SER A 100 5.64 -13.05 2.29
N GLY A 101 6.22 -13.50 1.17
CA GLY A 101 6.24 -12.73 -0.07
C GLY A 101 4.85 -12.52 -0.68
N VAL A 102 3.98 -13.51 -0.62
CA VAL A 102 2.56 -13.37 -1.04
C VAL A 102 1.79 -12.44 -0.10
N SER A 103 2.05 -12.52 1.22
CA SER A 103 1.41 -11.61 2.19
C SER A 103 1.83 -10.16 1.94
N THR A 104 3.11 -9.87 1.72
CA THR A 104 3.56 -8.53 1.31
C THR A 104 2.87 -8.07 0.02
N ALA A 105 2.73 -8.97 -0.96
CA ALA A 105 2.14 -8.66 -2.25
C ALA A 105 0.70 -8.16 -2.17
N LEU A 106 -0.07 -8.70 -1.22
CA LEU A 106 -1.49 -8.37 -1.02
C LEU A 106 -1.69 -7.24 0.00
N VAL A 107 -0.95 -7.28 1.11
CA VAL A 107 -1.12 -6.33 2.21
C VAL A 107 -0.57 -4.95 1.86
N ALA A 108 0.55 -4.86 1.15
CA ALA A 108 1.15 -3.55 0.85
C ALA A 108 0.27 -2.64 -0.02
N PRO A 109 -0.34 -3.13 -1.13
CA PRO A 109 -1.31 -2.34 -1.89
C PRO A 109 -2.57 -1.99 -1.07
N LEU A 110 -3.04 -2.92 -0.24
CA LEU A 110 -4.23 -2.71 0.60
C LEU A 110 -4.00 -1.58 1.62
N VAL A 111 -2.86 -1.61 2.31
CA VAL A 111 -2.48 -0.56 3.26
C VAL A 111 -2.26 0.77 2.55
N ALA A 112 -1.62 0.76 1.38
CA ALA A 112 -1.43 1.95 0.57
C ALA A 112 -2.76 2.59 0.15
N MET A 113 -3.72 1.79 -0.29
CA MET A 113 -5.07 2.24 -0.61
C MET A 113 -5.75 2.86 0.60
N LEU A 114 -5.71 2.19 1.76
CA LEU A 114 -6.32 2.70 3.00
C LEU A 114 -5.69 4.03 3.43
N LEU A 115 -4.37 4.14 3.36
CA LEU A 115 -3.65 5.36 3.72
C LEU A 115 -3.85 6.50 2.71
N SER A 116 -4.20 6.21 1.46
CA SER A 116 -4.47 7.23 0.44
C SER A 116 -5.82 7.95 0.62
N VAL A 117 -6.75 7.37 1.38
CA VAL A 117 -8.14 7.88 1.53
C VAL A 117 -8.19 9.36 1.96
N PRO A 118 -7.43 9.84 2.95
CA PRO A 118 -7.47 11.25 3.35
C PRO A 118 -6.98 12.19 2.24
N ALA A 119 -5.98 11.78 1.46
CA ALA A 119 -5.47 12.55 0.34
C ALA A 119 -6.51 12.63 -0.80
N TYR A 120 -7.19 11.52 -1.11
CA TYR A 120 -8.31 11.51 -2.05
C TYR A 120 -9.46 12.39 -1.59
N ALA A 121 -9.85 12.32 -0.30
CA ALA A 121 -10.94 13.12 0.26
C ALA A 121 -10.64 14.63 0.16
N THR A 122 -9.44 15.04 0.53
CA THR A 122 -9.03 16.45 0.44
C THR A 122 -8.96 16.94 -1.01
N ALA A 123 -8.43 16.14 -1.93
CA ALA A 123 -8.39 16.47 -3.35
C ALA A 123 -9.80 16.59 -3.96
N ALA A 124 -10.70 15.66 -3.62
CA ALA A 124 -12.09 15.68 -4.11
C ALA A 124 -12.84 16.92 -3.61
N LEU A 125 -12.76 17.22 -2.31
CA LEU A 125 -13.36 18.43 -1.74
C LEU A 125 -12.78 19.71 -2.36
N GLY A 126 -11.45 19.75 -2.53
CA GLY A 126 -10.77 20.88 -3.14
C GLY A 126 -11.17 21.10 -4.60
N ALA A 127 -11.33 20.01 -5.37
CA ALA A 127 -11.82 20.07 -6.75
C ALA A 127 -13.27 20.56 -6.80
N LEU A 128 -14.14 20.05 -5.92
CA LEU A 128 -15.54 20.44 -5.85
C LEU A 128 -15.71 21.93 -5.53
N VAL A 129 -14.99 22.45 -4.53
CA VAL A 129 -15.01 23.88 -4.18
C VAL A 129 -14.54 24.76 -5.34
N ARG A 130 -13.59 24.28 -6.16
CA ARG A 130 -13.13 25.01 -7.35
C ARG A 130 -14.16 25.00 -8.47
N CYS A 131 -14.81 23.86 -8.73
CA CYS A 131 -15.89 23.78 -9.72
C CYS A 131 -17.04 24.73 -9.38
N LEU A 132 -17.44 24.83 -8.11
CA LEU A 132 -18.52 25.73 -7.69
C LEU A 132 -18.17 27.22 -7.81
N LYS A 133 -16.88 27.58 -7.84
CA LYS A 133 -16.40 28.96 -7.94
C LYS A 133 -15.97 29.34 -9.36
N ALA A 134 -16.03 28.41 -10.31
CA ALA A 134 -15.73 28.71 -11.69
C ALA A 134 -16.79 29.70 -12.24
N PRO A 135 -16.38 30.80 -12.89
CA PRO A 135 -17.34 31.71 -13.52
C PRO A 135 -18.14 30.93 -14.56
N ALA A 136 -19.47 31.09 -14.52
CA ALA A 136 -20.34 30.62 -15.60
C ALA A 136 -20.03 31.49 -16.81
N GLU A 137 -19.38 30.90 -17.82
CA GLU A 137 -19.28 31.50 -19.14
C GLU A 137 -20.64 31.49 -19.85
#